data_AF-A0A7C4VT07-F1
#
_entry.id   AF-A0A7C4VT07-F1
#
_cell.length_a   1.000
_cell.length_b   1.000
_cell.length_c   1.000
_cell.angle_alpha   90.00
_cell.angle_beta   90.00
_cell.angle_gamma   90.00
#
_symmetry.space_group_name_H-M   'P 1'
#
loop_
_entity.id
_entity.type
_entity.pdbx_description
1 polymer ?
#
loop_
_entity_poly.entity_id
_entity_poly.type
_entity_poly.pdbx_seq_one_letter_code
_entity_poly.pdbx_strand_id
1 'polypeptide(L)'
;MIQEIRLYYECMEQANHFILPMIQKALEAISTEIRVKLVKLKGNYAYYGRKLAPIFFWKKPDILMTIIQDNQEHPLLFIEFSTAVFTEDHELQRFDGLLTSARNNCLYAKISPTKKESPYEHGGQVEFDYAKPFSLIFKRYNLPYFHFEWKCNEKGVVEVDTEYLSCPKPIEELEWLLKTILQVITAEGFSEEWVNKVVAALQEKTFFKEWIEKLQSTQQVDAQTLDTSRTRWIDRDPVLNREALELKLNRFGHAMDPERGMLAYYATLFPSIVSKMIFNERNDAWYKGVPKEEEIREYIRQNGLVNAYDFLYCFALGSGLYQSDEFMGIVETYRGGSSSTITLDLTEFVHRNFLSLNKPLKTIFAYSALFAVEDDNNQRRIVLRWQDCPDVRVFDSYPEITQIKERTTLDEDDVTYIAVHNILKKNGFRIIAVSYPGAQGDRRILVEPGTGRRQPREYIDIISFLPSRVTSLQENIGTYSRGDVQENIDNLSLYKEEQAYIDGLKDFQTRFAKDSLNTAVKIGVGFWANRAFTTYHIKELDLKDLDYFVYITSDRKQWNIWKTGSDNIFSIMSGEVSIPESYDLALQNNSSSAKLTNFM
;
A
#
# COMPACT_ATOMS: atom_id res chain seq x y z
N MET A 1 -11.34 -30.46 -9.54
CA MET A 1 -11.87 -30.45 -8.14
C MET A 1 -11.13 -29.37 -7.36
N ILE A 2 -11.84 -28.54 -6.60
CA ILE A 2 -11.22 -27.47 -5.80
C ILE A 2 -10.50 -28.12 -4.61
N GLN A 3 -9.21 -27.84 -4.45
CA GLN A 3 -8.41 -28.37 -3.35
C GLN A 3 -8.44 -27.47 -2.11
N GLU A 4 -8.23 -26.16 -2.30
CA GLU A 4 -8.20 -25.18 -1.20
C GLU A 4 -8.48 -23.76 -1.70
N ILE A 5 -8.91 -22.90 -0.79
CA ILE A 5 -8.96 -21.44 -0.95
C ILE A 5 -7.78 -20.85 -0.17
N ARG A 6 -7.10 -19.87 -0.74
CA ARG A 6 -6.08 -19.09 -0.01
C ARG A 6 -6.46 -17.62 0.05
N LEU A 7 -6.33 -17.07 1.25
CA LEU A 7 -6.43 -15.65 1.53
C LEU A 7 -5.05 -15.12 1.81
N TYR A 8 -4.48 -14.50 0.79
CA TYR A 8 -3.26 -13.75 0.96
C TYR A 8 -3.58 -12.42 1.62
N TYR A 9 -2.89 -12.06 2.70
CA TYR A 9 -3.21 -10.88 3.49
C TYR A 9 -2.00 -10.03 3.87
N GLU A 10 -2.25 -8.73 3.98
CA GLU A 10 -1.30 -7.77 4.55
C GLU A 10 -1.51 -7.57 6.06
N CYS A 11 -2.76 -7.40 6.50
CA CYS A 11 -3.15 -7.26 7.90
C CYS A 11 -3.90 -8.51 8.39
N MET A 12 -3.40 -9.15 9.45
CA MET A 12 -4.00 -10.37 9.99
C MET A 12 -5.41 -10.14 10.54
N GLU A 13 -5.65 -8.99 11.18
CA GLU A 13 -6.96 -8.68 11.78
C GLU A 13 -8.06 -8.57 10.70
N GLN A 14 -7.80 -7.87 9.59
CA GLN A 14 -8.73 -7.77 8.45
C GLN A 14 -8.98 -9.12 7.77
N ALA A 15 -7.95 -9.93 7.57
CA ALA A 15 -8.12 -11.23 6.94
C ALA A 15 -8.90 -12.21 7.82
N ASN A 16 -8.52 -12.31 9.10
CA ASN A 16 -9.07 -13.31 10.01
C ASN A 16 -10.46 -12.94 10.55
N HIS A 17 -10.72 -11.67 10.83
CA HIS A 17 -11.96 -11.25 11.50
C HIS A 17 -12.97 -10.58 10.59
N PHE A 18 -12.56 -10.13 9.40
CA PHE A 18 -13.47 -9.51 8.43
C PHE A 18 -13.75 -10.42 7.23
N ILE A 19 -12.73 -10.85 6.47
CA ILE A 19 -12.96 -11.62 5.24
C ILE A 19 -13.19 -13.12 5.47
N LEU A 20 -12.37 -13.77 6.32
CA LEU A 20 -12.49 -15.21 6.57
C LEU A 20 -13.88 -15.64 7.07
N PRO A 21 -14.53 -14.94 8.03
CA PRO A 21 -15.86 -15.32 8.50
C PRO A 21 -16.93 -15.26 7.39
N MET A 22 -16.83 -14.28 6.47
CA MET A 22 -17.74 -14.18 5.34
C MET A 22 -17.60 -15.36 4.39
N ILE A 23 -16.37 -15.81 4.15
CA ILE A 23 -16.08 -16.98 3.31
C ILE A 23 -16.57 -18.26 3.99
N GLN A 24 -16.30 -18.44 5.28
CA GLN A 24 -16.76 -19.61 6.03
C GLN A 24 -18.30 -19.71 6.01
N LYS A 25 -19.00 -18.61 6.30
CA LYS A 25 -20.46 -18.52 6.21
C LYS A 25 -20.97 -18.84 4.79
N ALA A 26 -20.27 -18.39 3.76
CA ALA A 26 -20.63 -18.69 2.37
C ALA A 26 -20.43 -20.18 2.03
N LEU A 27 -19.32 -20.80 2.46
CA LEU A 27 -19.02 -22.23 2.28
C LEU A 27 -20.04 -23.12 3.01
N GLU A 28 -20.40 -22.75 4.24
CA GLU A 28 -21.46 -23.42 5.01
C GLU A 28 -22.81 -23.36 4.27
N ALA A 29 -23.17 -22.18 3.73
CA ALA A 29 -24.42 -22.00 3.01
C ALA A 29 -24.51 -22.81 1.69
N ILE A 30 -23.37 -23.17 1.10
CA ILE A 30 -23.30 -24.04 -0.09
C ILE A 30 -23.00 -25.51 0.25
N SER A 31 -23.01 -25.87 1.53
CA SER A 31 -22.76 -27.24 2.01
C SER A 31 -21.47 -27.86 1.46
N THR A 32 -20.41 -27.05 1.34
CA THR A 32 -19.13 -27.46 0.77
C THR A 32 -18.01 -27.27 1.78
N GLU A 33 -17.27 -28.33 2.08
CA GLU A 33 -16.12 -28.28 2.97
C GLU A 33 -14.84 -28.06 2.14
N ILE A 34 -14.41 -26.80 2.03
CA ILE A 34 -13.13 -26.42 1.41
C ILE A 34 -12.25 -25.79 2.48
N ARG A 35 -11.00 -26.25 2.58
CA ARG A 35 -10.03 -25.66 3.49
C ARG A 35 -9.68 -24.24 3.02
N VAL A 36 -9.77 -23.28 3.93
CA VAL A 36 -9.29 -21.90 3.72
C VAL A 36 -7.97 -21.73 4.47
N LYS A 37 -6.92 -21.23 3.79
CA LYS A 37 -5.62 -20.93 4.39
C LYS A 37 -5.35 -19.43 4.38
N LEU A 38 -4.89 -18.90 5.51
CA LEU A 38 -4.36 -17.53 5.59
C LEU A 38 -2.88 -17.54 5.23
N VAL A 39 -2.47 -16.71 4.26
CA VAL A 39 -1.09 -16.65 3.77
C VAL A 39 -0.56 -15.21 3.87
N LYS A 40 0.53 -15.00 4.60
CA LYS A 40 1.11 -13.66 4.77
C LYS A 40 1.75 -13.18 3.47
N LEU A 41 1.38 -11.98 3.03
CA LEU A 41 1.88 -11.36 1.82
C LEU A 41 3.34 -10.92 1.92
N LYS A 42 4.07 -11.02 0.80
CA LYS A 42 5.36 -10.35 0.58
C LYS A 42 5.28 -9.44 -0.66
N GLY A 43 5.95 -8.29 -0.61
CA GLY A 43 5.96 -7.35 -1.73
C GLY A 43 6.73 -7.82 -2.98
N ASN A 44 7.45 -8.94 -2.90
CA ASN A 44 8.28 -9.43 -3.99
C ASN A 44 7.56 -10.50 -4.82
N TYR A 45 7.34 -10.21 -6.11
CA TYR A 45 6.66 -11.09 -7.06
C TYR A 45 7.32 -12.46 -7.25
N ALA A 46 8.62 -12.60 -6.98
CA ALA A 46 9.38 -13.84 -7.14
C ALA A 46 8.95 -14.98 -6.20
N TYR A 47 8.15 -14.67 -5.17
CA TYR A 47 7.59 -15.68 -4.28
C TYR A 47 6.35 -16.38 -4.86
N TYR A 48 5.67 -15.77 -5.83
CA TYR A 48 4.33 -16.18 -6.24
C TYR A 48 4.34 -17.04 -7.50
N GLY A 49 3.36 -17.93 -7.62
CA GLY A 49 3.17 -18.76 -8.82
C GLY A 49 2.85 -17.94 -10.07
N ARG A 50 2.87 -18.60 -11.22
CA ARG A 50 2.75 -17.98 -12.57
C ARG A 50 1.59 -17.00 -12.69
N LYS A 51 0.40 -17.35 -12.19
CA LYS A 51 -0.81 -16.51 -12.32
C LYS A 51 -0.88 -15.37 -11.31
N LEU A 52 -0.09 -15.42 -10.24
CA LEU A 52 -0.12 -14.45 -9.15
C LEU A 52 1.05 -13.46 -9.24
N ALA A 53 2.24 -13.91 -9.68
CA ALA A 53 3.41 -13.05 -9.83
C ALA A 53 3.16 -11.78 -10.67
N PRO A 54 2.40 -11.80 -11.80
CA PRO A 54 2.08 -10.59 -12.54
C PRO A 54 1.26 -9.58 -11.72
N ILE A 55 0.43 -10.04 -10.78
CA ILE A 55 -0.33 -9.16 -9.89
C ILE A 55 0.64 -8.42 -8.97
N PHE A 56 1.47 -9.17 -8.24
CA PHE A 56 2.44 -8.62 -7.28
C PHE A 56 3.57 -7.81 -7.93
N PHE A 57 3.85 -8.06 -9.21
CA PHE A 57 4.81 -7.28 -9.98
C PHE A 57 4.36 -5.82 -10.12
N TRP A 58 3.06 -5.60 -10.24
CA TRP A 58 2.45 -4.27 -10.41
C TRP A 58 1.95 -3.68 -9.10
N LYS A 59 1.21 -4.48 -8.32
CA LYS A 59 0.53 -4.00 -7.13
C LYS A 59 0.43 -5.09 -6.06
N LYS A 60 0.83 -4.72 -4.85
CA LYS A 60 0.52 -5.48 -3.65
C LYS A 60 -0.94 -5.20 -3.23
N PRO A 61 -1.83 -6.21 -3.18
CA PRO A 61 -3.16 -6.12 -2.60
C PRO A 61 -3.10 -6.05 -1.07
N ASP A 62 -4.17 -5.56 -0.44
CA ASP A 62 -4.35 -5.71 1.00
C ASP A 62 -4.83 -7.13 1.30
N ILE A 63 -5.77 -7.64 0.48
CA ILE A 63 -6.19 -9.06 0.47
C ILE A 63 -6.32 -9.56 -0.97
N LEU A 64 -5.82 -10.77 -1.24
CA LEU A 64 -6.07 -11.50 -2.48
C LEU A 64 -6.64 -12.88 -2.17
N MET A 65 -7.87 -13.11 -2.60
CA MET A 65 -8.52 -14.43 -2.56
C MET A 65 -8.18 -15.20 -3.83
N THR A 66 -7.76 -16.45 -3.65
CA THR A 66 -7.43 -17.37 -4.73
C THR A 66 -8.00 -18.76 -4.46
N ILE A 67 -8.10 -19.57 -5.50
CA ILE A 67 -8.39 -21.00 -5.39
C ILE A 67 -7.28 -21.83 -6.00
N ILE A 68 -7.09 -23.02 -5.46
CA ILE A 68 -6.37 -24.09 -6.13
C ILE A 68 -7.40 -25.05 -6.71
N GLN A 69 -7.33 -25.22 -8.02
CA GLN A 69 -8.12 -26.18 -8.76
C GLN A 69 -7.21 -26.88 -9.76
N ASP A 70 -7.29 -28.21 -9.83
CA ASP A 70 -6.59 -29.02 -10.84
C ASP A 70 -5.07 -28.74 -10.93
N ASN A 71 -4.45 -28.55 -9.77
CA ASN A 71 -3.02 -28.21 -9.60
C ASN A 71 -2.60 -26.85 -10.18
N GLN A 72 -3.53 -25.92 -10.35
CA GLN A 72 -3.27 -24.54 -10.71
C GLN A 72 -3.86 -23.60 -9.66
N GLU A 73 -3.18 -22.49 -9.41
CA GLU A 73 -3.67 -21.44 -8.54
C GLU A 73 -4.24 -20.28 -9.37
N HIS A 74 -5.48 -19.90 -9.09
CA HIS A 74 -6.21 -18.89 -9.83
C HIS A 74 -6.63 -17.73 -8.92
N PRO A 75 -6.36 -16.47 -9.32
CA PRO A 75 -6.85 -15.32 -8.59
C PRO A 75 -8.37 -15.17 -8.78
N LEU A 76 -9.08 -14.85 -7.69
CA LEU A 76 -10.52 -14.63 -7.73
C LEU A 76 -10.86 -13.18 -7.40
N LEU A 77 -10.39 -12.67 -6.26
CA LEU A 77 -10.79 -11.34 -5.77
C LEU A 77 -9.61 -10.58 -5.16
N PHE A 78 -9.34 -9.41 -5.71
CA PHE A 78 -8.41 -8.40 -5.20
C PHE A 78 -9.21 -7.41 -4.35
N ILE A 79 -8.82 -7.21 -3.09
CA ILE A 79 -9.45 -6.25 -2.18
C ILE A 79 -8.45 -5.17 -1.78
N GLU A 80 -8.86 -3.91 -1.89
CA GLU A 80 -8.18 -2.75 -1.27
C GLU A 80 -9.07 -2.06 -0.23
N PHE A 81 -8.47 -1.75 0.90
CA PHE A 81 -9.01 -0.92 1.97
C PHE A 81 -8.37 0.47 1.90
N SER A 82 -9.18 1.51 2.12
CA SER A 82 -8.64 2.86 2.27
C SER A 82 -9.48 3.66 3.25
N THR A 83 -8.81 4.28 4.21
CA THR A 83 -9.40 5.25 5.14
C THR A 83 -9.10 6.69 4.69
N ALA A 84 -8.52 6.90 3.51
CA ALA A 84 -8.12 8.24 3.05
C ALA A 84 -9.32 9.18 2.88
N VAL A 85 -9.05 10.50 2.93
CA VAL A 85 -10.02 11.53 2.56
C VAL A 85 -10.42 11.33 1.10
N PHE A 86 -11.68 11.57 0.75
CA PHE A 86 -12.14 11.43 -0.61
C PHE A 86 -11.61 12.59 -1.49
N THR A 87 -10.72 12.27 -2.44
CA THR A 87 -10.20 13.19 -3.45
C THR A 87 -9.95 12.44 -4.76
N GLU A 88 -10.02 13.14 -5.89
CA GLU A 88 -9.64 12.58 -7.20
C GLU A 88 -8.26 11.88 -7.15
N ASP A 89 -7.26 12.54 -6.57
CA ASP A 89 -5.91 11.98 -6.45
C ASP A 89 -5.90 10.63 -5.72
N HIS A 90 -6.57 10.51 -4.58
CA HIS A 90 -6.60 9.25 -3.83
C HIS A 90 -7.36 8.15 -4.58
N GLU A 91 -8.38 8.50 -5.35
CA GLU A 91 -9.12 7.54 -6.18
C GLU A 91 -8.28 7.04 -7.36
N LEU A 92 -7.67 7.97 -8.12
CA LEU A 92 -6.81 7.62 -9.25
C LEU A 92 -5.52 6.93 -8.82
N GLN A 93 -5.06 7.18 -7.58
CA GLN A 93 -3.85 6.54 -7.05
C GLN A 93 -3.94 5.01 -6.91
N ARG A 94 -5.17 4.49 -6.90
CA ARG A 94 -5.48 3.07 -6.75
C ARG A 94 -5.79 2.38 -8.08
N PHE A 95 -5.77 3.12 -9.19
CA PHE A 95 -6.13 2.58 -10.50
C PHE A 95 -5.22 1.44 -10.98
N ASP A 96 -3.98 1.38 -10.50
CA ASP A 96 -3.08 0.26 -10.77
C ASP A 96 -3.63 -1.07 -10.28
N GLY A 97 -4.35 -1.10 -9.15
CA GLY A 97 -5.05 -2.28 -8.64
C GLY A 97 -6.18 -2.74 -9.57
N LEU A 98 -6.99 -1.80 -10.08
CA LEU A 98 -8.04 -2.12 -11.06
C LEU A 98 -7.43 -2.70 -12.35
N LEU A 99 -6.47 -1.99 -12.95
CA LEU A 99 -5.88 -2.44 -14.21
C LEU A 99 -5.13 -3.78 -14.07
N THR A 100 -4.45 -3.98 -12.95
CA THR A 100 -3.77 -5.25 -12.64
C THR A 100 -4.77 -6.40 -12.53
N SER A 101 -5.90 -6.18 -11.85
CA SER A 101 -6.96 -7.20 -11.75
C SER A 101 -7.52 -7.55 -13.13
N ALA A 102 -7.71 -6.55 -13.99
CA ALA A 102 -8.32 -6.72 -15.31
C ALA A 102 -7.45 -7.57 -16.22
N ARG A 103 -6.13 -7.39 -16.15
CA ARG A 103 -5.16 -8.15 -16.92
C ARG A 103 -4.97 -9.59 -16.44
N ASN A 104 -5.47 -9.93 -15.26
CA ASN A 104 -5.25 -11.23 -14.62
C ASN A 104 -6.55 -12.01 -14.36
N ASN A 105 -7.64 -11.68 -15.06
CA ASN A 105 -8.96 -12.30 -14.91
C ASN A 105 -9.41 -12.44 -13.42
N CYS A 106 -9.21 -11.36 -12.67
CA CYS A 106 -9.49 -11.24 -11.24
C CYS A 106 -10.53 -10.14 -11.02
N LEU A 107 -11.50 -10.37 -10.13
CA LEU A 107 -12.41 -9.30 -9.69
C LEU A 107 -11.68 -8.35 -8.76
N TYR A 108 -12.10 -7.08 -8.75
CA TYR A 108 -11.57 -6.07 -7.86
C TYR A 108 -12.70 -5.47 -7.00
N ALA A 109 -12.41 -5.31 -5.71
CA ALA A 109 -13.25 -4.66 -4.73
C ALA A 109 -12.46 -3.59 -3.98
N LYS A 110 -13.00 -2.38 -3.89
CA LYS A 110 -12.46 -1.31 -3.05
C LYS A 110 -13.42 -1.00 -1.91
N ILE A 111 -12.90 -0.92 -0.69
CA ILE A 111 -13.64 -0.56 0.52
C ILE A 111 -13.07 0.76 1.02
N SER A 112 -13.79 1.84 0.81
CA SER A 112 -13.33 3.18 1.21
C SER A 112 -14.49 4.14 1.39
N PRO A 113 -14.32 5.25 2.14
CA PRO A 113 -15.35 6.26 2.24
C PRO A 113 -15.41 7.10 0.95
N THR A 114 -16.62 7.38 0.47
CA THR A 114 -16.86 8.30 -0.67
C THR A 114 -17.23 9.71 -0.22
N LYS A 115 -17.57 9.88 1.07
CA LYS A 115 -18.04 11.15 1.65
C LYS A 115 -17.13 11.68 2.73
N LYS A 116 -15.93 11.12 2.88
CA LYS A 116 -15.00 11.56 3.91
C LYS A 116 -14.36 12.88 3.50
N GLU A 117 -14.74 13.93 4.21
CA GLU A 117 -14.15 15.24 4.07
C GLU A 117 -12.95 15.40 4.99
N SER A 118 -12.04 16.29 4.57
CA SER A 118 -10.99 16.74 5.46
C SER A 118 -11.54 17.76 6.44
N PRO A 119 -11.16 17.71 7.73
CA PRO A 119 -11.47 18.77 8.68
C PRO A 119 -10.71 20.09 8.40
N TYR A 120 -9.84 20.13 7.38
CA TYR A 120 -9.05 21.30 6.97
C TYR A 120 -9.11 21.50 5.45
N GLU A 121 -8.87 22.73 4.96
CA GLU A 121 -8.70 22.98 3.52
C GLU A 121 -7.59 22.08 2.95
N HIS A 122 -7.99 21.14 2.10
CA HIS A 122 -7.08 20.25 1.39
C HIS A 122 -7.03 20.62 -0.09
N GLY A 123 -5.89 20.33 -0.71
CA GLY A 123 -5.80 20.37 -2.17
C GLY A 123 -6.36 19.08 -2.76
N GLY A 124 -6.94 19.16 -3.94
CA GLY A 124 -7.53 18.02 -4.65
C GLY A 124 -9.01 18.27 -4.93
N GLN A 125 -9.47 17.78 -6.09
CA GLN A 125 -10.87 17.90 -6.48
C GLN A 125 -11.72 16.95 -5.62
N VAL A 126 -12.60 17.52 -4.81
CA VAL A 126 -13.56 16.79 -3.95
C VAL A 126 -14.86 16.46 -4.70
N GLU A 127 -15.20 17.26 -5.72
CA GLU A 127 -16.30 17.01 -6.66
C GLU A 127 -15.83 16.08 -7.80
N PHE A 128 -15.41 14.87 -7.42
CA PHE A 128 -15.00 13.82 -8.37
C PHE A 128 -15.98 12.65 -8.31
N ASP A 129 -16.46 12.18 -9.47
CA ASP A 129 -17.27 10.95 -9.52
C ASP A 129 -16.35 9.73 -9.43
N TYR A 130 -16.32 9.10 -8.26
CA TYR A 130 -15.53 7.90 -8.01
C TYR A 130 -15.89 6.72 -8.92
N ALA A 131 -17.04 6.73 -9.59
CA ALA A 131 -17.39 5.71 -10.57
C ALA A 131 -16.59 5.82 -11.88
N LYS A 132 -15.98 6.98 -12.19
CA LYS A 132 -15.19 7.19 -13.42
C LYS A 132 -14.10 6.13 -13.65
N PRO A 133 -13.18 5.84 -12.68
CA PRO A 133 -12.17 4.80 -12.87
C PRO A 133 -12.79 3.41 -13.09
N PHE A 134 -13.84 3.05 -12.36
CA PHE A 134 -14.53 1.77 -12.54
C PHE A 134 -15.24 1.68 -13.90
N SER A 135 -15.88 2.77 -14.35
CA SER A 135 -16.55 2.86 -15.66
C SER A 135 -15.54 2.73 -16.81
N LEU A 136 -14.35 3.33 -16.69
CA LEU A 136 -13.29 3.19 -17.68
C LEU A 136 -12.86 1.72 -17.85
N ILE A 137 -12.68 1.01 -16.73
CA ILE A 137 -12.35 -0.43 -16.77
C ILE A 137 -13.50 -1.25 -17.34
N PHE A 138 -14.73 -0.99 -16.89
CA PHE A 138 -15.90 -1.69 -17.39
C PHE A 138 -16.06 -1.52 -18.91
N LYS A 139 -15.91 -0.31 -19.44
CA LYS A 139 -16.05 -0.05 -20.89
C LYS A 139 -14.91 -0.65 -21.70
N ARG A 140 -13.69 -0.74 -21.16
CA ARG A 140 -12.52 -1.24 -21.88
C ARG A 140 -12.33 -2.76 -21.79
N TYR A 141 -12.69 -3.36 -20.66
CA TYR A 141 -12.45 -4.78 -20.37
C TYR A 141 -13.72 -5.59 -20.14
N ASN A 142 -14.90 -4.96 -20.09
CA ASN A 142 -16.18 -5.59 -19.74
C ASN A 142 -16.17 -6.27 -18.36
N LEU A 143 -15.41 -5.70 -17.41
CA LEU A 143 -15.27 -6.22 -16.05
C LEU A 143 -15.88 -5.22 -15.06
N PRO A 144 -16.99 -5.57 -14.38
CA PRO A 144 -17.61 -4.68 -13.41
C PRO A 144 -16.96 -4.89 -12.05
N TYR A 145 -16.07 -3.97 -11.72
CA TYR A 145 -15.44 -3.92 -10.40
C TYR A 145 -16.28 -3.13 -9.43
N PHE A 146 -16.12 -3.41 -8.14
CA PHE A 146 -17.06 -2.96 -7.12
C PHE A 146 -16.40 -1.99 -6.14
N HIS A 147 -17.16 -0.95 -5.79
CA HIS A 147 -16.84 -0.07 -4.69
C HIS A 147 -17.86 -0.30 -3.57
N PHE A 148 -17.37 -0.46 -2.35
CA PHE A 148 -18.18 -0.60 -1.15
C PHE A 148 -17.90 0.55 -0.19
N GLU A 149 -18.96 1.20 0.29
CA GLU A 149 -18.84 2.37 1.16
C GLU A 149 -18.35 1.96 2.55
N TRP A 150 -17.17 2.44 2.94
CA TRP A 150 -16.76 2.45 4.34
C TRP A 150 -17.35 3.67 5.02
N LYS A 151 -18.52 3.49 5.65
CA LYS A 151 -19.29 4.58 6.24
C LYS A 151 -18.46 5.40 7.24
N CYS A 152 -18.62 6.71 7.21
CA CYS A 152 -18.10 7.63 8.21
C CYS A 152 -19.16 7.99 9.24
N ASN A 153 -18.74 8.22 10.48
CA ASN A 153 -19.57 8.87 11.49
C ASN A 153 -19.68 10.39 11.24
N GLU A 154 -20.49 11.06 12.06
CA GLU A 154 -20.72 12.52 12.00
C GLU A 154 -19.45 13.38 12.11
N LYS A 155 -18.34 12.82 12.62
CA LYS A 155 -17.04 13.50 12.76
C LYS A 155 -16.10 13.24 11.58
N GLY A 156 -16.60 12.65 10.49
CA GLY A 156 -15.81 12.31 9.30
C GLY A 156 -14.80 11.19 9.52
N VAL A 157 -15.01 10.34 10.53
CA VAL A 157 -14.12 9.21 10.87
C VAL A 157 -14.79 7.91 10.47
N VAL A 158 -14.04 7.01 9.84
CA VAL A 158 -14.58 5.72 9.40
C VAL A 158 -15.14 4.91 10.58
N GLU A 159 -16.30 4.30 10.38
CA GLU A 159 -16.92 3.40 11.34
C GLU A 159 -16.24 2.04 11.30
N VAL A 160 -15.69 1.64 12.44
CA VAL A 160 -14.96 0.38 12.59
C VAL A 160 -15.74 -0.60 13.43
N ASP A 161 -15.41 -1.89 13.31
CA ASP A 161 -15.86 -2.91 14.25
C ASP A 161 -15.39 -2.58 15.68
N THR A 162 -16.23 -2.81 16.69
CA THR A 162 -15.91 -2.45 18.07
C THR A 162 -14.86 -3.35 18.70
N GLU A 163 -14.75 -4.59 18.22
CA GLU A 163 -13.75 -5.55 18.66
C GLU A 163 -12.51 -5.55 17.77
N TYR A 164 -12.66 -5.28 16.47
CA TYR A 164 -11.57 -5.34 15.49
C TYR A 164 -11.39 -3.98 14.79
N LEU A 165 -10.63 -3.08 15.43
CA LEU A 165 -10.59 -1.66 15.03
C LEU A 165 -9.98 -1.40 13.64
N SER A 166 -9.24 -2.34 13.05
CA SER A 166 -8.78 -2.25 11.65
C SER A 166 -9.84 -2.66 10.62
N CYS A 167 -10.94 -3.26 11.07
CA CYS A 167 -12.00 -3.78 10.23
C CYS A 167 -13.16 -2.78 10.12
N PRO A 168 -13.78 -2.63 8.94
CA PRO A 168 -15.09 -1.99 8.84
C PRO A 168 -16.15 -2.82 9.57
N LYS A 169 -17.30 -2.20 9.86
CA LYS A 169 -18.52 -2.96 10.21
C LYS A 169 -18.92 -3.88 9.04
N PRO A 170 -19.73 -4.94 9.28
CA PRO A 170 -20.20 -5.83 8.22
C PRO A 170 -20.81 -5.09 7.03
N ILE A 171 -20.43 -5.51 5.81
CA ILE A 171 -20.90 -4.97 4.54
C ILE A 171 -21.65 -6.09 3.81
N GLU A 172 -22.98 -6.02 3.79
CA GLU A 172 -23.85 -7.07 3.26
C GLU A 172 -23.59 -7.33 1.76
N GLU A 173 -23.33 -6.28 0.99
CA GLU A 173 -23.07 -6.37 -0.43
C GLU A 173 -21.76 -7.11 -0.72
N LEU A 174 -20.73 -6.93 0.12
CA LEU A 174 -19.47 -7.69 0.02
C LEU A 174 -19.70 -9.17 0.35
N GLU A 175 -20.52 -9.48 1.36
CA GLU A 175 -20.91 -10.86 1.66
C GLU A 175 -21.61 -11.53 0.48
N TRP A 176 -22.52 -10.82 -0.20
CA TRP A 176 -23.18 -11.32 -1.41
C TRP A 176 -22.19 -11.55 -2.55
N LEU A 177 -21.23 -10.65 -2.75
CA LEU A 177 -20.18 -10.83 -3.75
C LEU A 177 -19.38 -12.11 -3.49
N LEU A 178 -18.84 -12.26 -2.27
CA LEU A 178 -18.04 -13.44 -1.89
C LEU A 178 -18.84 -14.73 -2.02
N LYS A 179 -20.09 -14.73 -1.54
CA LYS A 179 -20.98 -15.89 -1.66
C LYS A 179 -21.22 -16.28 -3.11
N THR A 180 -21.48 -15.31 -3.99
CA THR A 180 -21.78 -15.57 -5.40
C THR A 180 -20.55 -16.07 -6.14
N ILE A 181 -19.37 -15.51 -5.86
CA ILE A 181 -18.09 -16.02 -6.39
C ILE A 181 -17.94 -17.50 -6.03
N LEU A 182 -18.09 -17.85 -4.75
CA LEU A 182 -17.91 -19.22 -4.29
C LEU A 182 -18.97 -20.16 -4.86
N GLN A 183 -20.23 -19.73 -4.98
CA GLN A 183 -21.29 -20.52 -5.62
C GLN A 183 -20.96 -20.87 -7.07
N VAL A 184 -20.56 -19.89 -7.88
CA VAL A 184 -20.21 -20.12 -9.29
C VAL A 184 -18.99 -21.02 -9.41
N ILE A 185 -17.93 -20.72 -8.64
CA ILE A 185 -16.67 -21.49 -8.71
C ILE A 185 -16.85 -22.92 -8.22
N THR A 186 -17.64 -23.17 -7.17
CA THR A 186 -17.88 -24.54 -6.69
C THR A 186 -18.79 -25.35 -7.59
N ALA A 187 -19.78 -24.71 -8.22
CA ALA A 187 -20.70 -25.38 -9.13
C ALA A 187 -20.06 -25.71 -10.50
N GLU A 188 -19.26 -24.79 -11.04
CA GLU A 188 -18.81 -24.85 -12.44
C GLU A 188 -17.28 -24.93 -12.62
N GLY A 189 -16.52 -24.70 -11.55
CA GLY A 189 -15.06 -24.57 -11.60
C GLY A 189 -14.60 -23.21 -12.16
N PHE A 190 -13.30 -22.95 -12.03
CA PHE A 190 -12.67 -21.79 -12.68
C PHE A 190 -12.66 -21.96 -14.21
N SER A 191 -13.01 -20.91 -14.93
CA SER A 191 -12.99 -20.84 -16.40
C SER A 191 -12.76 -19.39 -16.83
N GLU A 192 -12.34 -19.10 -18.06
CA GLU A 192 -12.11 -17.71 -18.48
C GLU A 192 -13.35 -16.81 -18.37
N GLU A 193 -14.55 -17.39 -18.46
CA GLU A 193 -15.84 -16.69 -18.39
C GLU A 193 -16.44 -16.62 -16.97
N TRP A 194 -15.70 -17.08 -15.94
CA TRP A 194 -16.22 -17.18 -14.58
C TRP A 194 -16.75 -15.85 -14.05
N VAL A 195 -16.09 -14.73 -14.39
CA VAL A 195 -16.53 -13.37 -14.01
C VAL A 195 -17.90 -13.07 -14.59
N ASN A 196 -18.14 -13.37 -15.87
CA ASN A 196 -19.43 -13.09 -16.52
C ASN A 196 -20.57 -13.82 -15.82
N LYS A 197 -20.34 -15.06 -15.37
CA LYS A 197 -21.31 -15.88 -14.65
C LYS A 197 -21.60 -15.30 -13.26
N VAL A 198 -20.55 -14.89 -12.53
CA VAL A 198 -20.71 -14.20 -11.24
C VAL A 198 -21.53 -12.93 -11.41
N VAL A 199 -21.21 -12.10 -12.41
CA VAL A 199 -21.91 -10.85 -12.68
C VAL A 199 -23.38 -11.09 -13.02
N ALA A 200 -23.68 -12.07 -13.87
CA ALA A 200 -25.05 -12.44 -14.20
C ALA A 200 -25.85 -12.84 -12.96
N ALA A 201 -25.27 -13.64 -12.07
CA ALA A 201 -25.91 -14.02 -10.80
C ALA A 201 -26.09 -12.84 -9.83
N LEU A 202 -25.15 -11.89 -9.81
CA LEU A 202 -25.25 -10.69 -8.96
C LEU A 202 -26.35 -9.72 -9.42
N GLN A 203 -26.76 -9.73 -10.68
CA GLN A 203 -27.80 -8.81 -11.20
C GLN A 203 -29.19 -9.00 -10.56
N GLU A 204 -29.44 -10.11 -9.86
CA GLU A 204 -30.65 -10.31 -9.06
C GLU A 204 -30.74 -9.37 -7.85
N LYS A 205 -29.62 -8.79 -7.44
CA LYS A 205 -29.51 -7.89 -6.30
C LYS A 205 -29.52 -6.44 -6.76
N THR A 206 -30.41 -5.63 -6.17
CA THR A 206 -30.62 -4.22 -6.53
C THR A 206 -29.33 -3.41 -6.54
N PHE A 207 -28.50 -3.52 -5.49
CA PHE A 207 -27.22 -2.81 -5.40
C PHE A 207 -26.34 -3.03 -6.63
N PHE A 208 -26.15 -4.30 -7.02
CA PHE A 208 -25.27 -4.65 -8.13
C PHE A 208 -25.86 -4.21 -9.47
N LYS A 209 -27.17 -4.38 -9.65
CA LYS A 209 -27.86 -3.89 -10.86
C LYS A 209 -27.69 -2.38 -11.04
N GLU A 210 -27.99 -1.61 -9.99
CA GLU A 210 -27.84 -0.14 -10.00
C GLU A 210 -26.39 0.28 -10.21
N TRP A 211 -25.44 -0.46 -9.64
CA TRP A 211 -24.01 -0.20 -9.85
C TRP A 211 -23.61 -0.39 -11.31
N ILE A 212 -24.02 -1.48 -11.97
CA ILE A 212 -23.76 -1.70 -13.39
C ILE A 212 -24.38 -0.59 -14.26
N GLU A 213 -25.62 -0.21 -13.99
CA GLU A 213 -26.30 0.89 -14.67
C GLU A 213 -25.56 2.22 -14.49
N LYS A 214 -25.02 2.47 -13.28
CA LYS A 214 -24.14 3.61 -13.01
C LYS A 214 -22.88 3.55 -13.86
N LEU A 215 -22.16 2.42 -13.89
CA LEU A 215 -20.94 2.28 -14.70
C LEU A 215 -21.19 2.50 -16.20
N GLN A 216 -22.33 2.06 -16.71
CA GLN A 216 -22.75 2.28 -18.10
C GLN A 216 -23.02 3.76 -18.39
N SER A 217 -23.78 4.41 -17.51
CA SER A 217 -24.21 5.80 -17.67
C SER A 217 -23.16 6.85 -17.31
N THR A 218 -22.15 6.51 -16.50
CA THR A 218 -21.05 7.43 -16.16
C THR A 218 -20.35 7.93 -17.42
N GLN A 219 -20.32 9.25 -17.60
CA GLN A 219 -19.70 9.89 -18.77
C GLN A 219 -18.19 9.62 -18.80
N GLN A 220 -17.68 9.26 -19.98
CA GLN A 220 -16.24 9.11 -20.16
C GLN A 220 -15.56 10.48 -20.17
N VAL A 221 -14.35 10.53 -19.62
CA VAL A 221 -13.49 11.71 -19.67
C VAL A 221 -13.00 11.87 -21.11
N ASP A 222 -13.20 13.06 -21.68
CA ASP A 222 -12.59 13.41 -22.96
C ASP A 222 -11.15 13.91 -22.71
N ALA A 223 -10.17 13.14 -23.18
CA ALA A 223 -8.75 13.47 -23.01
C ALA A 223 -8.39 14.84 -23.64
N GLN A 224 -9.10 15.28 -24.69
CA GLN A 224 -8.85 16.56 -25.35
C GLN A 224 -9.24 17.77 -24.49
N THR A 225 -10.14 17.56 -23.53
CA THR A 225 -10.60 18.60 -22.60
C THR A 225 -9.70 18.73 -21.37
N LEU A 226 -8.73 17.84 -21.20
CA LEU A 226 -7.85 17.81 -20.04
C LEU A 226 -6.75 18.89 -20.15
N ASP A 227 -6.96 20.00 -19.46
CA ASP A 227 -5.99 21.06 -19.29
C ASP A 227 -5.94 21.48 -17.81
N THR A 228 -5.05 20.84 -17.06
CA THR A 228 -4.89 21.03 -15.62
C THR A 228 -3.42 21.29 -15.29
N SER A 229 -3.12 21.57 -14.02
CA SER A 229 -1.72 21.65 -13.56
C SER A 229 -0.89 20.37 -13.77
N ARG A 230 -1.54 19.24 -14.10
CA ARG A 230 -0.89 17.94 -14.35
C ARG A 230 -1.06 17.41 -15.76
N THR A 231 -2.14 17.75 -16.44
CA THR A 231 -2.48 17.18 -17.74
C THR A 231 -2.57 18.27 -18.78
N ARG A 232 -2.07 18.01 -19.99
CA ARG A 232 -2.23 18.94 -21.11
C ARG A 232 -2.42 18.16 -22.40
N TRP A 233 -3.47 18.48 -23.14
CA TRP A 233 -3.65 17.95 -24.49
C TRP A 233 -2.67 18.61 -25.47
N ILE A 234 -2.09 17.81 -26.36
CA ILE A 234 -1.17 18.26 -27.41
C ILE A 234 -1.69 17.70 -28.74
N ASP A 235 -2.14 18.58 -29.63
CA ASP A 235 -2.64 18.18 -30.96
C ASP A 235 -1.57 17.49 -31.81
N ARG A 236 -0.31 17.89 -31.65
CA ARG A 236 0.82 17.26 -32.34
C ARG A 236 2.10 17.39 -31.52
N ASP A 237 2.49 16.32 -30.84
CA ASP A 237 3.76 16.27 -30.13
C ASP A 237 4.93 16.34 -31.11
N PRO A 238 5.96 17.19 -30.86
CA PRO A 238 7.05 17.41 -31.81
C PRO A 238 7.95 16.18 -32.01
N VAL A 239 7.94 15.20 -31.10
CA VAL A 239 8.77 14.00 -31.16
C VAL A 239 7.96 12.81 -31.67
N LEU A 240 6.73 12.63 -31.18
CA LEU A 240 5.85 11.54 -31.58
C LEU A 240 5.14 11.81 -32.92
N ASN A 241 5.05 13.07 -33.34
CA ASN A 241 4.39 13.51 -34.57
C ASN A 241 2.91 13.08 -34.66
N ARG A 242 2.23 13.02 -33.51
CA ARG A 242 0.81 12.66 -33.36
C ARG A 242 0.24 13.33 -32.11
N GLU A 243 -1.07 13.23 -31.95
CA GLU A 243 -1.76 13.66 -30.73
C GLU A 243 -1.20 12.95 -29.49
N ALA A 244 -1.09 13.70 -28.40
CA ALA A 244 -0.58 13.21 -27.13
C ALA A 244 -1.30 13.85 -25.96
N LEU A 245 -1.50 13.07 -24.90
CA LEU A 245 -1.84 13.62 -23.59
C LEU A 245 -0.54 13.70 -22.78
N GLU A 246 -0.13 14.91 -22.42
CA GLU A 246 1.01 15.14 -21.56
C GLU A 246 0.60 14.99 -20.09
N LEU A 247 1.40 14.27 -19.31
CA LEU A 247 1.21 14.08 -17.88
C LEU A 247 2.47 14.49 -17.11
N LYS A 248 2.35 15.54 -16.29
CA LYS A 248 3.41 16.01 -15.41
C LYS A 248 3.50 15.13 -14.16
N LEU A 249 4.68 14.59 -13.94
CA LEU A 249 5.13 13.89 -12.75
C LEU A 249 5.92 14.87 -11.89
N ASN A 250 5.68 14.85 -10.58
CA ASN A 250 6.30 15.83 -9.68
C ASN A 250 7.62 15.32 -9.09
N ARG A 251 7.74 14.02 -8.78
CA ARG A 251 8.93 13.40 -8.19
C ARG A 251 8.94 11.89 -8.37
N PHE A 252 10.05 11.27 -8.01
CA PHE A 252 10.20 9.82 -7.83
C PHE A 252 10.04 9.45 -6.34
N GLY A 253 9.34 8.35 -6.06
CA GLY A 253 9.33 7.69 -4.74
C GLY A 253 8.46 8.30 -3.62
N HIS A 254 7.60 9.30 -3.85
CA HIS A 254 6.59 9.70 -2.86
C HIS A 254 5.27 10.29 -3.42
N ALA A 255 4.11 9.72 -3.01
CA ALA A 255 2.69 10.20 -3.10
C ALA A 255 2.14 10.76 -4.43
N MET A 256 2.98 11.17 -5.37
CA MET A 256 2.65 11.86 -6.62
C MET A 256 3.44 11.23 -7.78
N ASP A 257 3.78 9.96 -7.61
CA ASP A 257 4.72 9.22 -8.42
C ASP A 257 4.02 8.58 -9.63
N PRO A 258 4.75 8.34 -10.72
CA PRO A 258 4.25 7.56 -11.85
C PRO A 258 3.68 6.20 -11.42
N GLU A 259 4.18 5.60 -10.34
CA GLU A 259 3.81 4.26 -9.85
C GLU A 259 2.46 4.15 -9.12
N ARG A 260 1.81 5.26 -8.77
CA ARG A 260 0.56 5.24 -7.98
C ARG A 260 -0.64 5.41 -8.89
N GLY A 261 -0.90 4.48 -9.81
CA GLY A 261 -2.15 4.37 -10.57
C GLY A 261 -2.50 5.46 -11.60
N MET A 262 -2.16 6.73 -11.38
CA MET A 262 -2.58 7.85 -12.24
C MET A 262 -2.05 7.71 -13.66
N LEU A 263 -0.77 7.37 -13.84
CA LEU A 263 -0.21 7.16 -15.17
C LEU A 263 -0.90 5.99 -15.89
N ALA A 264 -1.19 4.90 -15.16
CA ALA A 264 -1.95 3.78 -15.68
C ALA A 264 -3.40 4.17 -16.06
N TYR A 265 -4.04 5.04 -15.28
CA TYR A 265 -5.37 5.60 -15.58
C TYR A 265 -5.36 6.38 -16.89
N TYR A 266 -4.47 7.37 -17.01
CA TYR A 266 -4.40 8.19 -18.21
C TYR A 266 -3.98 7.38 -19.45
N ALA A 267 -3.06 6.41 -19.31
CA ALA A 267 -2.70 5.50 -20.40
C ALA A 267 -3.85 4.56 -20.81
N THR A 268 -4.76 4.25 -19.88
CA THR A 268 -5.99 3.50 -20.16
C THR A 268 -7.05 4.39 -20.81
N LEU A 269 -7.02 5.69 -20.55
CA LEU A 269 -7.90 6.67 -21.20
C LEU A 269 -7.44 6.96 -22.64
N PHE A 270 -6.13 7.17 -22.83
CA PHE A 270 -5.55 7.53 -24.12
C PHE A 270 -4.17 6.87 -24.30
N PRO A 271 -3.90 6.19 -25.43
CA PRO A 271 -2.69 5.37 -25.57
C PRO A 271 -1.39 6.17 -25.77
N SER A 272 -1.46 7.40 -26.28
CA SER A 272 -0.26 8.22 -26.57
C SER A 272 0.00 9.19 -25.43
N ILE A 273 0.59 8.68 -24.34
CA ILE A 273 0.97 9.50 -23.17
C ILE A 273 2.41 9.99 -23.29
N VAL A 274 2.62 11.27 -23.05
CA VAL A 274 3.94 11.86 -22.83
C VAL A 274 4.09 12.18 -21.35
N SER A 275 4.88 11.41 -20.62
CA SER A 275 5.18 11.75 -19.24
C SER A 275 6.29 12.78 -19.18
N LYS A 276 6.21 13.73 -18.23
CA LYS A 276 7.26 14.71 -18.06
C LYS A 276 7.59 15.04 -16.61
N MET A 277 8.79 15.53 -16.37
CA MET A 277 9.19 16.18 -15.13
C MET A 277 9.78 17.56 -15.42
N ILE A 278 9.61 18.49 -14.48
CA ILE A 278 10.19 19.83 -14.57
C ILE A 278 11.28 19.92 -13.50
N PHE A 279 12.52 20.12 -13.93
CA PHE A 279 13.65 20.33 -13.02
C PHE A 279 13.89 21.82 -12.86
N ASN A 280 13.89 22.24 -11.61
CA ASN A 280 14.01 23.63 -11.20
C ASN A 280 15.06 23.71 -10.08
N GLU A 281 16.03 24.62 -10.21
CA GLU A 281 17.08 24.82 -9.19
C GLU A 281 16.56 25.43 -7.89
N ARG A 282 15.45 26.18 -7.96
CA ARG A 282 14.81 26.89 -6.84
C ARG A 282 13.75 26.04 -6.12
N ASN A 283 13.40 24.88 -6.67
CA ASN A 283 12.36 24.02 -6.12
C ASN A 283 12.86 22.58 -6.04
N ASP A 284 13.08 22.10 -4.81
CA ASP A 284 13.58 20.75 -4.55
C ASP A 284 12.51 19.66 -4.62
N ALA A 285 11.25 20.03 -4.88
CA ALA A 285 10.13 19.10 -4.86
C ALA A 285 10.33 17.87 -5.77
N TRP A 286 11.14 17.97 -6.84
CA TRP A 286 11.37 16.88 -7.80
C TRP A 286 12.40 15.84 -7.37
N TYR A 287 13.27 16.16 -6.40
CA TYR A 287 14.24 15.22 -5.83
C TYR A 287 14.14 15.07 -4.32
N LYS A 288 13.17 15.73 -3.67
CA LYS A 288 12.97 15.60 -2.23
C LYS A 288 12.53 14.19 -1.84
N GLY A 289 13.27 13.59 -0.90
CA GLY A 289 13.06 12.25 -0.37
C GLY A 289 13.67 11.13 -1.20
N VAL A 290 14.43 11.45 -2.26
CA VAL A 290 15.13 10.40 -3.04
C VAL A 290 16.45 10.01 -2.38
N PRO A 291 16.96 8.77 -2.57
CA PRO A 291 18.18 8.31 -1.90
C PRO A 291 19.43 9.18 -2.15
N LYS A 292 19.47 9.90 -3.27
CA LYS A 292 20.55 10.79 -3.70
C LYS A 292 20.21 12.28 -3.58
N GLU A 293 19.26 12.64 -2.72
CA GLU A 293 18.83 14.04 -2.53
C GLU A 293 20.01 14.99 -2.27
N GLU A 294 20.88 14.67 -1.31
CA GLU A 294 22.02 15.53 -0.95
C GLU A 294 23.06 15.63 -2.08
N GLU A 295 23.29 14.56 -2.83
CA GLU A 295 24.20 14.55 -3.97
C GLU A 295 23.66 15.41 -5.13
N ILE A 296 22.34 15.35 -5.38
CA ILE A 296 21.67 16.22 -6.37
C ILE A 296 21.78 17.68 -5.93
N ARG A 297 21.49 17.97 -4.65
CA ARG A 297 21.57 19.31 -4.07
C ARG A 297 22.97 19.91 -4.22
N GLU A 298 23.99 19.11 -3.92
CA GLU A 298 25.39 19.52 -4.04
C GLU A 298 25.80 19.71 -5.51
N TYR A 299 25.38 18.81 -6.41
CA TYR A 299 25.67 18.94 -7.83
C TYR A 299 25.10 20.24 -8.41
N ILE A 300 23.83 20.55 -8.12
CA ILE A 300 23.17 21.78 -8.58
C ILE A 300 23.86 23.02 -7.99
N ARG A 301 24.26 22.98 -6.72
CA ARG A 301 24.98 24.10 -6.09
C ARG A 301 26.32 24.40 -6.76
N GLN A 302 27.02 23.38 -7.22
CA GLN A 302 28.34 23.51 -7.84
C GLN A 302 28.28 23.81 -9.34
N ASN A 303 27.37 23.17 -10.07
CA ASN A 303 27.36 23.14 -11.54
C ASN A 303 26.14 23.84 -12.16
N GLY A 304 25.05 23.96 -11.41
CA GLY A 304 23.74 24.37 -11.91
C GLY A 304 23.07 23.30 -12.80
N LEU A 305 21.96 23.69 -13.42
CA LEU A 305 21.23 22.96 -14.45
C LEU A 305 21.31 23.75 -15.77
N VAL A 306 22.51 23.81 -16.36
CA VAL A 306 22.82 24.74 -17.46
C VAL A 306 22.65 24.07 -18.82
N ASN A 307 23.17 22.85 -18.97
CA ASN A 307 23.18 22.11 -20.23
C ASN A 307 22.40 20.79 -20.08
N ALA A 308 22.11 20.12 -21.19
CA ALA A 308 21.34 18.87 -21.13
C ALA A 308 22.03 17.76 -20.32
N TYR A 309 23.36 17.70 -20.24
CA TYR A 309 24.04 16.71 -19.40
C TYR A 309 23.71 16.88 -17.92
N ASP A 310 23.62 18.12 -17.41
CA ASP A 310 23.25 18.37 -16.00
C ASP A 310 21.89 17.77 -15.66
N PHE A 311 20.90 17.95 -16.55
CA PHE A 311 19.58 17.36 -16.39
C PHE A 311 19.62 15.83 -16.47
N LEU A 312 20.42 15.26 -17.38
CA LEU A 312 20.55 13.80 -17.52
C LEU A 312 21.19 13.17 -16.28
N TYR A 313 22.24 13.79 -15.75
CA TYR A 313 22.95 13.32 -14.56
C TYR A 313 22.05 13.36 -13.34
N CYS A 314 21.39 14.51 -13.09
CA CYS A 314 20.41 14.64 -12.02
C CYS A 314 19.22 13.67 -12.18
N PHE A 315 18.78 13.41 -13.41
CA PHE A 315 17.75 12.39 -13.68
C PHE A 315 18.23 11.00 -13.29
N ALA A 316 19.47 10.61 -13.62
CA ALA A 316 20.03 9.32 -13.24
C ALA A 316 20.08 9.14 -11.71
N LEU A 317 20.48 10.19 -10.97
CA LEU A 317 20.49 10.20 -9.52
C LEU A 317 19.07 10.10 -8.92
N GLY A 318 18.15 10.95 -9.39
CA GLY A 318 16.80 11.04 -8.85
C GLY A 318 15.92 9.83 -9.18
N SER A 319 16.12 9.21 -10.34
CA SER A 319 15.37 8.03 -10.78
C SER A 319 15.94 6.71 -10.26
N GLY A 320 17.13 6.70 -9.65
CA GLY A 320 17.80 5.47 -9.20
C GLY A 320 18.64 4.75 -10.27
N LEU A 321 18.67 5.26 -11.51
CA LEU A 321 19.48 4.68 -12.59
C LEU A 321 20.99 4.80 -12.38
N TYR A 322 21.43 5.60 -11.39
CA TYR A 322 22.83 5.66 -10.95
C TYR A 322 23.40 4.30 -10.51
N GLN A 323 22.55 3.32 -10.17
CA GLN A 323 22.95 1.96 -9.81
C GLN A 323 23.25 1.08 -11.04
N SER A 324 22.90 1.54 -12.25
CA SER A 324 23.14 0.80 -13.49
C SER A 324 24.40 1.30 -14.17
N ASP A 325 25.47 0.49 -14.13
CA ASP A 325 26.72 0.78 -14.86
C ASP A 325 26.46 1.00 -16.36
N GLU A 326 25.51 0.25 -16.94
CA GLU A 326 25.11 0.40 -18.33
C GLU A 326 24.50 1.77 -18.59
N PHE A 327 23.53 2.20 -17.77
CA PHE A 327 22.91 3.52 -17.95
C PHE A 327 23.90 4.63 -17.68
N MET A 328 24.73 4.52 -16.65
CA MET A 328 25.77 5.50 -16.35
C MET A 328 26.79 5.58 -17.49
N GLY A 329 27.12 4.46 -18.14
CA GLY A 329 27.91 4.46 -19.38
C GLY A 329 27.30 5.33 -20.47
N ILE A 330 25.97 5.33 -20.63
CA ILE A 330 25.25 6.25 -21.56
C ILE A 330 25.41 7.70 -21.11
N VAL A 331 25.17 8.00 -19.82
CA VAL A 331 25.28 9.35 -19.26
C VAL A 331 26.66 9.96 -19.52
N GLU A 332 27.72 9.17 -19.31
CA GLU A 332 29.11 9.61 -19.50
C GLU A 332 29.43 10.02 -20.94
N THR A 333 28.77 9.46 -21.95
CA THR A 333 29.01 9.85 -23.36
C THR A 333 28.62 11.31 -23.66
N TYR A 334 27.80 11.92 -22.81
CA TYR A 334 27.36 13.30 -22.93
C TYR A 334 28.15 14.27 -22.04
N ARG A 335 29.09 13.77 -21.22
CA ARG A 335 29.89 14.61 -20.33
C ARG A 335 30.71 15.62 -21.13
N GLY A 336 30.64 16.89 -20.75
CA GLY A 336 31.33 17.99 -21.43
C GLY A 336 30.65 18.47 -22.72
N GLY A 337 29.50 17.91 -23.09
CA GLY A 337 28.68 18.41 -24.18
C GLY A 337 27.99 19.73 -23.84
N SER A 338 27.86 20.62 -24.83
CA SER A 338 27.15 21.91 -24.71
C SER A 338 25.73 21.90 -25.30
N SER A 339 25.19 20.71 -25.61
CA SER A 339 23.86 20.59 -26.21
C SER A 339 22.79 21.10 -25.25
N SER A 340 21.82 21.84 -25.80
CA SER A 340 20.64 22.31 -25.06
C SER A 340 19.61 21.22 -24.84
N THR A 341 19.63 20.16 -25.66
CA THR A 341 18.70 19.01 -25.60
C THR A 341 19.44 17.71 -25.94
N ILE A 342 19.12 16.63 -25.23
CA ILE A 342 19.55 15.26 -25.52
C ILE A 342 18.31 14.39 -25.79
N THR A 343 18.36 13.59 -26.86
CA THR A 343 17.36 12.54 -27.13
C THR A 343 18.05 11.18 -27.06
N LEU A 344 17.55 10.30 -26.19
CA LEU A 344 18.06 8.94 -25.98
C LEU A 344 17.03 7.92 -26.49
N ASP A 345 17.48 6.98 -27.31
CA ASP A 345 16.75 5.74 -27.57
C ASP A 345 17.20 4.69 -26.54
N LEU A 346 16.30 4.32 -25.65
CA LEU A 346 16.51 3.38 -24.56
C LEU A 346 15.92 2.01 -24.85
N THR A 347 15.48 1.71 -26.08
CA THR A 347 14.80 0.44 -26.41
C THR A 347 15.56 -0.79 -25.90
N GLU A 348 16.83 -0.92 -26.27
CA GLU A 348 17.68 -2.04 -25.85
C GLU A 348 17.94 -2.08 -24.35
N PHE A 349 18.08 -0.91 -23.73
CA PHE A 349 18.29 -0.80 -22.28
C PHE A 349 17.04 -1.27 -21.53
N VAL A 350 15.87 -0.78 -21.91
CA VAL A 350 14.59 -1.13 -21.29
C VAL A 350 14.32 -2.63 -21.49
N HIS A 351 14.47 -3.17 -22.70
CA HIS A 351 14.21 -4.59 -22.96
C HIS A 351 15.09 -5.52 -22.11
N ARG A 352 16.35 -5.16 -21.85
CA ARG A 352 17.26 -5.96 -21.03
C ARG A 352 17.06 -5.80 -19.52
N ASN A 353 16.65 -4.62 -19.07
CA ASN A 353 16.65 -4.27 -17.65
C ASN A 353 15.24 -4.11 -17.04
N PHE A 354 14.15 -4.20 -17.82
CA PHE A 354 12.79 -3.83 -17.37
C PHE A 354 12.38 -4.44 -16.01
N LEU A 355 12.71 -5.71 -15.77
CA LEU A 355 12.34 -6.41 -14.54
C LEU A 355 13.12 -5.97 -13.30
N SER A 356 14.34 -5.47 -13.49
CA SER A 356 15.19 -4.97 -12.42
C SER A 356 14.98 -3.48 -12.15
N LEU A 357 14.28 -2.76 -13.03
CA LEU A 357 13.94 -1.37 -12.77
C LEU A 357 13.03 -1.23 -11.55
N ASN A 358 13.18 -0.12 -10.83
CA ASN A 358 12.26 0.26 -9.78
C ASN A 358 10.84 0.52 -10.34
N LYS A 359 9.83 0.45 -9.46
CA LYS A 359 8.43 0.57 -9.87
C LYS A 359 8.10 1.89 -10.59
N PRO A 360 8.63 3.08 -10.21
CA PRO A 360 8.40 4.32 -10.95
C PRO A 360 8.82 4.24 -12.42
N LEU A 361 10.05 3.78 -12.69
CA LEU A 361 10.57 3.65 -14.06
C LEU A 361 9.83 2.58 -14.86
N LYS A 362 9.53 1.43 -14.26
CA LYS A 362 8.68 0.40 -14.90
C LYS A 362 7.34 0.96 -15.33
N THR A 363 6.74 1.81 -14.50
CA THR A 363 5.43 2.40 -14.78
C THR A 363 5.54 3.43 -15.92
N ILE A 364 6.58 4.27 -15.94
CA ILE A 364 6.86 5.17 -17.07
C ILE A 364 7.02 4.36 -18.36
N PHE A 365 7.90 3.36 -18.37
CA PHE A 365 8.21 2.61 -19.59
C PHE A 365 7.03 1.75 -20.09
N ALA A 366 6.13 1.32 -19.21
CA ALA A 366 4.98 0.51 -19.58
C ALA A 366 3.75 1.32 -20.03
N TYR A 367 3.62 2.58 -19.61
CA TYR A 367 2.40 3.36 -19.79
C TYR A 367 2.61 4.70 -20.52
N SER A 368 3.85 5.05 -20.85
CA SER A 368 4.17 6.24 -21.63
C SER A 368 4.75 5.86 -22.98
N ALA A 369 4.46 6.66 -24.01
CA ALA A 369 5.11 6.56 -25.31
C ALA A 369 6.43 7.35 -25.35
N LEU A 370 6.60 8.28 -24.41
CA LEU A 370 7.75 9.17 -24.29
C LEU A 370 7.89 9.64 -22.84
N PHE A 371 9.13 9.85 -22.39
CA PHE A 371 9.40 10.60 -21.16
C PHE A 371 10.28 11.81 -21.46
N ALA A 372 9.97 12.97 -20.88
CA ALA A 372 10.74 14.19 -21.04
C ALA A 372 11.13 14.83 -19.70
N VAL A 373 12.32 15.40 -19.63
CA VAL A 373 12.71 16.35 -18.57
C VAL A 373 12.76 17.74 -19.18
N GLU A 374 11.99 18.65 -18.61
CA GLU A 374 11.91 20.05 -19.00
C GLU A 374 12.55 20.95 -17.95
N ASP A 375 12.98 22.14 -18.39
CA ASP A 375 13.35 23.23 -17.49
C ASP A 375 12.14 24.13 -17.14
N ASP A 376 12.40 25.19 -16.38
CA ASP A 376 11.38 26.16 -15.95
C ASP A 376 10.71 26.93 -17.09
N ASN A 377 11.30 26.92 -18.29
CA ASN A 377 10.74 27.54 -19.49
C ASN A 377 9.95 26.52 -20.34
N ASN A 378 9.71 25.31 -19.83
CA ASN A 378 9.13 24.17 -20.55
C ASN A 378 9.95 23.73 -21.76
N GLN A 379 11.26 24.01 -21.78
CA GLN A 379 12.14 23.51 -22.84
C GLN A 379 12.56 22.08 -22.51
N ARG A 380 12.32 21.13 -23.45
CA ARG A 380 12.79 19.74 -23.31
C ARG A 380 14.31 19.70 -23.31
N ARG A 381 14.89 19.34 -22.17
CA ARG A 381 16.33 19.13 -21.97
C ARG A 381 16.68 17.68 -22.23
N ILE A 382 15.87 16.75 -21.75
CA ILE A 382 16.01 15.30 -21.98
C ILE A 382 14.75 14.76 -22.63
N VAL A 383 14.91 13.90 -23.63
CA VAL A 383 13.85 13.15 -24.28
C VAL A 383 14.25 11.68 -24.32
N LEU A 384 13.53 10.84 -23.59
CA LEU A 384 13.75 9.39 -23.55
C LEU A 384 12.68 8.71 -24.42
N ARG A 385 13.12 7.91 -25.38
CA ARG A 385 12.28 7.14 -26.30
C ARG A 385 12.59 5.66 -26.15
N TRP A 386 11.59 4.83 -26.33
CA TRP A 386 11.75 3.38 -26.39
C TRP A 386 10.61 2.80 -27.22
N GLN A 387 10.81 1.60 -27.75
CA GLN A 387 9.71 0.79 -28.29
C GLN A 387 8.97 0.06 -27.16
N ASP A 388 7.74 -0.36 -27.43
CA ASP A 388 6.89 -1.06 -26.47
C ASP A 388 7.68 -2.15 -25.71
N CYS A 389 7.50 -2.15 -24.39
CA CYS A 389 8.12 -3.17 -23.55
C CYS A 389 7.56 -4.55 -23.92
N PRO A 390 8.41 -5.59 -24.04
CA PRO A 390 7.94 -6.92 -24.35
C PRO A 390 6.98 -7.41 -23.28
N ASP A 391 5.95 -8.14 -23.72
CA ASP A 391 5.01 -8.81 -22.83
C ASP A 391 5.77 -9.69 -21.84
N VAL A 392 5.38 -9.64 -20.58
CA VAL A 392 6.16 -10.19 -19.47
C VAL A 392 5.94 -11.70 -19.38
N ARG A 393 6.31 -12.43 -20.45
CA ARG A 393 6.39 -13.90 -20.52
C ARG A 393 7.41 -14.49 -19.55
N VAL A 394 8.12 -13.65 -18.78
CA VAL A 394 9.08 -14.11 -17.76
C VAL A 394 8.42 -15.03 -16.73
N PHE A 395 7.11 -14.84 -16.49
CA PHE A 395 6.37 -15.62 -15.51
C PHE A 395 5.95 -16.99 -16.03
N ASP A 396 6.08 -17.28 -17.33
CA ASP A 396 5.72 -18.60 -17.88
C ASP A 396 6.53 -19.74 -17.24
N SER A 397 7.76 -19.42 -16.82
CA SER A 397 8.66 -20.36 -16.12
C SER A 397 8.34 -20.57 -14.63
N TYR A 398 7.40 -19.81 -14.07
CA TYR A 398 7.05 -19.87 -12.65
C TYR A 398 6.14 -21.08 -12.38
N PRO A 399 6.15 -21.63 -11.14
CA PRO A 399 5.32 -22.76 -10.78
C PRO A 399 3.83 -22.43 -10.88
N GLU A 400 2.99 -23.43 -11.19
CA GLU A 400 1.54 -23.29 -11.30
C GLU A 400 0.87 -22.88 -9.97
N ILE A 401 1.50 -23.24 -8.85
CA ILE A 401 1.02 -22.98 -7.50
C ILE A 401 2.13 -22.30 -6.71
N THR A 402 1.76 -21.21 -6.02
CA THR A 402 2.61 -20.53 -5.05
C THR A 402 2.99 -21.48 -3.93
N GLN A 403 4.29 -21.58 -3.63
CA GLN A 403 4.77 -22.45 -2.57
C GLN A 403 4.60 -21.76 -1.22
N ILE A 404 3.95 -22.46 -0.29
CA ILE A 404 3.72 -21.97 1.08
C ILE A 404 4.34 -22.94 2.08
N LYS A 405 4.68 -22.43 3.25
CA LYS A 405 5.18 -23.22 4.39
C LYS A 405 4.54 -22.73 5.67
N GLU A 406 4.50 -23.59 6.68
CA GLU A 406 4.08 -23.17 8.02
C GLU A 406 4.94 -21.99 8.47
N ARG A 407 4.27 -20.98 9.04
CA ARG A 407 4.93 -19.78 9.51
C ARG A 407 5.79 -20.14 10.71
N THR A 408 7.06 -19.70 10.70
CA THR A 408 8.02 -19.94 11.79
C THR A 408 8.52 -18.65 12.45
N THR A 409 8.17 -17.50 11.89
CA THR A 409 8.58 -16.18 12.36
C THR A 409 7.37 -15.33 12.73
N LEU A 410 7.59 -14.30 13.55
CA LEU A 410 6.63 -13.23 13.78
C LEU A 410 7.17 -11.94 13.18
N ASP A 411 6.27 -11.13 12.63
CA ASP A 411 6.54 -9.75 12.25
C ASP A 411 5.72 -8.78 13.11
N GLU A 412 5.83 -7.48 12.83
CA GLU A 412 5.18 -6.41 13.59
C GLU A 412 3.65 -6.57 13.63
N ASP A 413 3.02 -6.99 12.53
CA ASP A 413 1.57 -7.24 12.46
C ASP A 413 1.14 -8.33 13.47
N ASP A 414 1.96 -9.38 13.65
CA ASP A 414 1.68 -10.42 14.64
C ASP A 414 1.85 -9.92 16.08
N VAL A 415 2.92 -9.17 16.33
CA VAL A 415 3.20 -8.63 17.67
C VAL A 415 2.10 -7.67 18.09
N THR A 416 1.69 -6.77 17.19
CA THR A 416 0.55 -5.87 17.39
C THR A 416 -0.74 -6.64 17.64
N TYR A 417 -1.04 -7.66 16.83
CA TYR A 417 -2.22 -8.50 17.02
C TYR A 417 -2.22 -9.21 18.40
N ILE A 418 -1.09 -9.80 18.79
CA ILE A 418 -0.93 -10.48 20.08
C ILE A 418 -1.09 -9.49 21.22
N ALA A 419 -0.46 -8.31 21.14
CA ALA A 419 -0.57 -7.28 22.16
C ALA A 419 -2.03 -6.83 22.35
N VAL A 420 -2.77 -6.59 21.27
CA VAL A 420 -4.19 -6.21 21.32
C VAL A 420 -5.05 -7.33 21.92
N HIS A 421 -5.03 -8.52 21.30
CA HIS A 421 -6.04 -9.56 21.56
C HIS A 421 -5.68 -10.52 22.68
N ASN A 422 -4.40 -10.82 22.88
CA ASN A 422 -3.96 -11.76 23.91
C ASN A 422 -3.59 -11.08 25.22
N ILE A 423 -3.28 -9.79 25.22
CA ILE A 423 -2.69 -9.09 26.37
C ILE A 423 -3.56 -7.95 26.87
N LEU A 424 -3.71 -6.87 26.08
CA LEU A 424 -4.34 -5.63 26.52
C LEU A 424 -5.82 -5.83 26.85
N LYS A 425 -6.59 -6.43 25.93
CA LYS A 425 -8.00 -6.74 26.17
C LYS A 425 -8.21 -7.65 27.39
N LYS A 426 -7.36 -8.69 27.56
CA LYS A 426 -7.44 -9.61 28.71
C LYS A 426 -7.09 -8.94 30.05
N ASN A 427 -6.27 -7.89 30.01
CA ASN A 427 -5.95 -7.05 31.17
C ASN A 427 -6.98 -5.91 31.40
N GLY A 428 -8.08 -5.89 30.65
CA GLY A 428 -9.17 -4.91 30.83
C GLY A 428 -8.92 -3.56 30.18
N PHE A 429 -7.90 -3.42 29.33
CA PHE A 429 -7.70 -2.21 28.55
C PHE A 429 -8.77 -2.11 27.46
N ARG A 430 -9.26 -0.90 27.24
CA ARG A 430 -10.07 -0.53 26.09
C ARG A 430 -9.15 0.05 25.02
N ILE A 431 -9.26 -0.47 23.81
CA ILE A 431 -8.43 -0.02 22.69
C ILE A 431 -9.09 1.20 22.04
N ILE A 432 -8.32 2.26 21.84
CA ILE A 432 -8.77 3.52 21.23
C ILE A 432 -8.35 3.55 19.76
N ALA A 433 -7.12 3.13 19.45
CA ALA A 433 -6.65 3.01 18.07
C ALA A 433 -5.67 1.85 17.96
N VAL A 434 -5.68 1.23 16.77
CA VAL A 434 -4.66 0.27 16.37
C VAL A 434 -4.20 0.67 14.97
N SER A 435 -2.89 0.69 14.77
CA SER A 435 -2.22 0.83 13.49
C SER A 435 -1.44 -0.45 13.26
N TYR A 436 -1.75 -1.14 12.17
CA TYR A 436 -0.93 -2.25 11.68
C TYR A 436 -0.10 -1.75 10.50
N PRO A 437 1.07 -2.35 10.19
CA PRO A 437 1.87 -1.98 9.01
C PRO A 437 1.06 -1.90 7.71
N GLY A 438 0.12 -2.83 7.53
CA GLY A 438 -0.76 -2.93 6.38
C GLY A 438 -2.13 -2.27 6.52
N ALA A 439 -2.48 -1.77 7.70
CA ALA A 439 -3.80 -1.20 7.98
C ALA A 439 -3.66 -0.06 8.99
N GLN A 440 -3.16 1.08 8.49
CA GLN A 440 -3.12 2.31 9.27
C GLN A 440 -4.55 2.82 9.50
N GLY A 441 -4.98 2.79 10.76
CA GLY A 441 -6.30 3.26 11.16
C GLY A 441 -6.49 4.76 10.92
N ASP A 442 -7.73 5.21 10.93
CA ASP A 442 -8.05 6.64 10.73
C ASP A 442 -7.78 7.52 11.97
N ARG A 443 -7.40 6.90 13.08
CA ARG A 443 -7.21 7.52 14.39
C ARG A 443 -5.72 7.80 14.59
N ARG A 444 -5.30 9.00 14.19
CA ARG A 444 -3.92 9.50 14.34
C ARG A 444 -3.83 10.63 15.35
N ILE A 445 -2.67 10.78 15.99
CA ILE A 445 -2.37 11.96 16.80
C ILE A 445 -1.81 13.05 15.89
N LEU A 446 -2.34 14.27 16.07
CA LEU A 446 -1.90 15.44 15.34
C LEU A 446 -1.05 16.29 16.29
N VAL A 447 0.27 16.17 16.18
CA VAL A 447 1.21 16.95 16.99
C VAL A 447 1.24 18.38 16.42
N GLU A 448 1.31 19.42 17.26
CA GLU A 448 1.32 20.84 16.84
C GLU A 448 0.10 21.32 16.02
N PRO A 449 -1.11 21.40 16.64
CA PRO A 449 -2.30 21.94 15.98
C PRO A 449 -2.09 23.34 15.42
N GLY A 450 -2.39 23.53 14.11
CA GLY A 450 -2.41 24.84 13.45
C GLY A 450 -1.40 25.05 12.30
N THR A 451 -0.48 24.12 12.05
CA THR A 451 0.51 24.23 10.95
C THR A 451 -0.02 23.76 9.58
N GLY A 452 -1.32 23.44 9.48
CA GLY A 452 -2.01 23.07 8.24
C GLY A 452 -1.43 21.80 7.62
N ARG A 453 -1.03 21.86 6.34
CA ARG A 453 -0.50 20.70 5.58
C ARG A 453 0.84 20.16 6.12
N ARG A 454 1.56 20.94 6.94
CA ARG A 454 2.85 20.55 7.52
C ARG A 454 2.71 19.88 8.88
N GLN A 455 1.49 19.72 9.38
CA GLN A 455 1.25 19.15 10.69
C GLN A 455 1.71 17.68 10.74
N PRO A 456 2.62 17.33 11.66
CA PRO A 456 3.04 15.95 11.88
C PRO A 456 1.85 15.06 12.25
N ARG A 457 1.84 13.86 11.69
CA ARG A 457 0.78 12.85 11.88
C ARG A 457 1.42 11.60 12.43
N GLU A 458 1.19 11.35 13.71
CA GLU A 458 1.75 10.20 14.40
C GLU A 458 0.72 9.07 14.47
N TYR A 459 1.13 7.89 14.01
CA TYR A 459 0.35 6.66 14.06
C TYR A 459 1.05 5.69 15.00
N ILE A 460 0.73 5.79 16.29
CA ILE A 460 1.18 4.83 17.29
C ILE A 460 0.48 3.51 17.04
N ASP A 461 1.22 2.39 17.06
CA ASP A 461 0.67 1.06 16.80
C ASP A 461 -0.54 0.74 17.66
N ILE A 462 -0.49 1.04 18.96
CA ILE A 462 -1.61 0.82 19.87
C ILE A 462 -1.77 2.02 20.80
N ILE A 463 -2.96 2.62 20.78
CA ILE A 463 -3.41 3.57 21.79
C ILE A 463 -4.54 2.90 22.55
N SER A 464 -4.37 2.72 23.86
CA SER A 464 -5.33 2.07 24.72
C SER A 464 -5.49 2.80 26.05
N PHE A 465 -6.52 2.47 26.83
CA PHE A 465 -6.65 2.99 28.19
C PHE A 465 -7.26 1.96 29.13
N LEU A 466 -6.79 2.00 30.37
CA LEU A 466 -7.41 1.31 31.48
C LEU A 466 -8.34 2.31 32.18
N PRO A 467 -9.67 2.08 32.22
CA PRO A 467 -10.65 3.06 32.68
C PRO A 467 -10.28 3.71 34.02
N SER A 468 -10.29 5.05 34.05
CA SER A 468 -9.98 5.88 35.22
C SER A 468 -8.58 5.67 35.82
N ARG A 469 -7.65 5.01 35.12
CA ARG A 469 -6.29 4.73 35.63
C ARG A 469 -5.21 5.31 34.74
N VAL A 470 -5.05 4.78 33.53
CA VAL A 470 -3.91 5.12 32.65
C VAL A 470 -4.32 5.11 31.18
N THR A 471 -3.66 5.94 30.38
CA THR A 471 -3.60 5.80 28.92
C THR A 471 -2.28 5.15 28.58
N SER A 472 -2.30 4.09 27.77
CA SER A 472 -1.14 3.37 27.29
C SER A 472 -0.92 3.66 25.81
N LEU A 473 0.32 4.05 25.49
CA LEU A 473 0.84 4.17 24.13
C LEU A 473 1.87 3.06 23.93
N GLN A 474 1.73 2.27 22.87
CA GLN A 474 2.64 1.16 22.63
C GLN A 474 2.99 1.05 21.15
N GLU A 475 4.30 0.99 20.89
CA GLU A 475 4.87 0.60 19.59
C GLU A 475 5.27 -0.88 19.62
N ASN A 476 5.23 -1.53 18.46
CA ASN A 476 5.60 -2.93 18.33
C ASN A 476 6.68 -3.11 17.26
N ILE A 477 7.51 -4.13 17.43
CA ILE A 477 8.60 -4.44 16.52
C ILE A 477 8.56 -5.94 16.22
N GLY A 478 8.70 -6.31 14.95
CA GLY A 478 8.63 -7.71 14.55
C GLY A 478 9.66 -8.62 15.22
N THR A 479 10.92 -8.20 15.36
CA THR A 479 11.98 -8.97 16.04
C THR A 479 12.84 -8.04 16.88
N TYR A 480 13.20 -8.46 18.10
CA TYR A 480 14.02 -7.64 18.99
C TYR A 480 15.34 -7.17 18.34
N SER A 481 15.51 -5.86 18.32
CA SER A 481 16.74 -5.12 18.03
C SER A 481 16.88 -4.04 19.10
N ARG A 482 18.09 -3.88 19.68
CA ARG A 482 18.31 -2.88 20.73
C ARG A 482 18.09 -1.45 20.20
N GLY A 483 18.54 -1.16 18.97
CA GLY A 483 18.40 0.15 18.35
C GLY A 483 16.93 0.51 18.15
N ASP A 484 16.19 -0.36 17.48
CA ASP A 484 14.77 -0.17 17.16
C ASP A 484 13.92 -0.02 18.43
N VAL A 485 14.22 -0.82 19.49
CA VAL A 485 13.52 -0.69 20.77
C VAL A 485 13.82 0.66 21.43
N GLN A 486 15.09 1.11 21.43
CA GLN A 486 15.45 2.39 22.03
C GLN A 486 14.81 3.56 21.28
N GLU A 487 14.83 3.54 19.94
CA GLU A 487 14.20 4.58 19.11
C GLU A 487 12.70 4.72 19.42
N ASN A 488 11.99 3.61 19.58
CA ASN A 488 10.58 3.62 19.97
C ASN A 488 10.35 4.14 21.41
N ILE A 489 11.25 3.83 22.35
CA ILE A 489 11.20 4.41 23.70
C ILE A 489 11.36 5.93 23.63
N ASP A 490 12.37 6.41 22.90
CA ASP A 490 12.69 7.83 22.79
C ASP A 490 11.51 8.60 22.16
N ASN A 491 10.94 8.07 21.06
CA ASN A 491 9.78 8.65 20.39
C ASN A 491 8.54 8.69 21.29
N LEU A 492 8.23 7.60 21.99
CA LEU A 492 7.08 7.56 22.89
C LEU A 492 7.25 8.46 24.13
N SER A 493 8.49 8.67 24.58
CA SER A 493 8.80 9.51 25.74
C SER A 493 8.43 10.98 25.52
N LEU A 494 8.38 11.44 24.27
CA LEU A 494 7.89 12.78 23.89
C LEU A 494 6.47 13.03 24.42
N TYR A 495 5.61 12.01 24.51
CA TYR A 495 4.25 12.13 25.06
C TYR A 495 4.18 12.32 26.58
N LYS A 496 5.32 12.27 27.27
CA LYS A 496 5.46 12.57 28.71
C LYS A 496 6.19 13.88 28.96
N GLU A 497 7.06 14.30 28.05
CA GLU A 497 8.00 15.40 28.28
C GLU A 497 7.66 16.65 27.44
N GLU A 498 7.19 16.47 26.20
CA GLU A 498 7.01 17.57 25.25
C GLU A 498 5.56 18.07 25.19
N GLN A 499 5.37 19.35 25.43
CA GLN A 499 4.04 19.97 25.53
C GLN A 499 3.18 19.77 24.28
N ALA A 500 3.78 19.84 23.08
CA ALA A 500 3.08 19.66 21.82
C ALA A 500 2.50 18.24 21.64
N TYR A 501 3.24 17.22 22.10
CA TYR A 501 2.82 15.82 22.06
C TYR A 501 1.74 15.54 23.11
N ILE A 502 1.91 16.09 24.32
CA ILE A 502 0.93 16.00 25.41
C ILE A 502 -0.41 16.61 24.98
N ASP A 503 -0.40 17.80 24.38
CA ASP A 503 -1.62 18.47 23.93
C ASP A 503 -2.25 17.75 22.73
N GLY A 504 -1.44 17.28 21.78
CA GLY A 504 -1.93 16.43 20.68
C GLY A 504 -2.63 15.17 21.18
N LEU A 505 -2.10 14.50 22.21
CA LEU A 505 -2.75 13.34 22.82
C LEU A 505 -4.05 13.72 23.53
N LYS A 506 -4.12 14.84 24.26
CA LYS A 506 -5.36 15.30 24.92
C LYS A 506 -6.45 15.62 23.90
N ASP A 507 -6.10 16.24 22.77
CA ASP A 507 -7.04 16.50 21.68
C ASP A 507 -7.55 15.20 21.08
N PHE A 508 -6.66 14.23 20.86
CA PHE A 508 -7.01 12.89 20.42
C PHE A 508 -7.98 12.20 21.40
N GLN A 509 -7.68 12.20 22.71
CA GLN A 509 -8.54 11.62 23.75
C GLN A 509 -9.90 12.33 23.80
N THR A 510 -9.93 13.65 23.72
CA THR A 510 -11.17 14.43 23.69
C THR A 510 -12.07 14.02 22.52
N ARG A 511 -11.46 13.70 21.37
CA ARG A 511 -12.18 13.29 20.16
C ARG A 511 -12.70 11.84 20.24
N PHE A 512 -11.87 10.92 20.72
CA PHE A 512 -12.08 9.46 20.57
C PHE A 512 -12.35 8.69 21.86
N ALA A 513 -11.88 9.18 23.01
CA ALA A 513 -11.96 8.48 24.28
C ALA A 513 -11.96 9.46 25.47
N LYS A 514 -13.03 10.23 25.64
CA LYS A 514 -13.15 11.24 26.71
C LYS A 514 -12.91 10.66 28.10
N ASP A 515 -13.27 9.40 28.31
CA ASP A 515 -13.07 8.68 29.58
C ASP A 515 -11.58 8.43 29.92
N SER A 516 -10.68 8.58 28.94
CA SER A 516 -9.23 8.48 29.13
C SER A 516 -8.55 9.83 29.39
N LEU A 517 -9.30 10.93 29.29
CA LEU A 517 -8.76 12.28 29.43
C LEU A 517 -8.13 12.49 30.82
N ASN A 518 -6.96 13.12 30.85
CA ASN A 518 -6.18 13.42 32.07
C ASN A 518 -5.74 12.19 32.88
N THR A 519 -5.82 10.98 32.31
CA THR A 519 -5.19 9.80 32.93
C THR A 519 -3.67 9.86 32.77
N ALA A 520 -2.93 9.20 33.65
CA ALA A 520 -1.47 9.14 33.54
C ALA A 520 -1.08 8.38 32.25
N VAL A 521 -0.14 8.96 31.49
CA VAL A 521 0.39 8.34 30.27
C VAL A 521 1.43 7.29 30.63
N LYS A 522 1.25 6.10 30.08
CA LYS A 522 2.15 4.96 30.17
C LYS A 522 2.64 4.61 28.77
N ILE A 523 3.92 4.32 28.63
CA ILE A 523 4.51 3.92 27.35
C ILE A 523 5.06 2.50 27.44
N GLY A 524 4.92 1.74 26.36
CA GLY A 524 5.47 0.40 26.28
C GLY A 524 5.95 0.04 24.89
N VAL A 525 6.78 -1.00 24.82
CA VAL A 525 7.27 -1.54 23.55
C VAL A 525 7.01 -3.05 23.50
N GLY A 526 6.39 -3.53 22.43
CA GLY A 526 6.16 -4.95 22.16
C GLY A 526 7.16 -5.51 21.15
N PHE A 527 7.67 -6.73 21.37
CA PHE A 527 8.52 -7.39 20.37
C PHE A 527 8.52 -8.92 20.45
N TRP A 528 8.93 -9.57 19.37
CA TRP A 528 9.28 -10.99 19.40
C TRP A 528 10.73 -11.19 19.86
N ALA A 529 10.92 -11.97 20.92
CA ALA A 529 12.24 -12.32 21.43
C ALA A 529 12.96 -13.27 20.46
N ASN A 530 14.06 -12.81 19.87
CA ASN A 530 14.96 -13.69 19.13
C ASN A 530 15.65 -14.68 20.10
N ARG A 531 16.32 -15.71 19.57
CA ARG A 531 16.96 -16.75 20.41
C ARG A 531 18.06 -16.22 21.33
N ALA A 532 18.67 -15.09 20.99
CA ALA A 532 19.72 -14.47 21.80
C ALA A 532 19.13 -13.60 22.91
N PHE A 533 17.88 -13.15 22.80
CA PHE A 533 17.27 -12.25 23.76
C PHE A 533 17.16 -12.87 25.16
N THR A 534 17.52 -12.10 26.17
CA THR A 534 17.27 -12.37 27.58
C THR A 534 16.82 -11.08 28.25
N THR A 535 16.19 -11.17 29.42
CA THR A 535 15.76 -10.00 30.18
C THR A 535 16.92 -9.12 30.66
N TYR A 536 18.18 -9.59 30.57
CA TYR A 536 19.35 -8.78 30.87
C TYR A 536 19.57 -7.66 29.84
N HIS A 537 19.28 -7.90 28.56
CA HIS A 537 19.48 -6.90 27.50
C HIS A 537 18.63 -5.64 27.68
N ILE A 538 17.51 -5.74 28.39
CA ILE A 538 16.70 -4.58 28.78
C ILE A 538 17.47 -3.63 29.67
N LYS A 539 18.37 -4.12 30.54
CA LYS A 539 19.16 -3.26 31.43
C LYS A 539 20.14 -2.38 30.66
N GLU A 540 20.35 -2.65 29.38
CA GLU A 540 21.20 -1.85 28.50
C GLU A 540 20.44 -0.73 27.76
N LEU A 541 19.11 -0.71 27.87
CA LEU A 541 18.26 0.36 27.34
C LEU A 541 18.20 1.52 28.34
N ASP A 542 17.89 2.71 27.85
CA ASP A 542 17.43 3.79 28.70
C ASP A 542 15.97 3.54 29.08
N LEU A 543 15.76 3.20 30.35
CA LEU A 543 14.46 2.83 30.90
C LEU A 543 13.79 3.97 31.66
N LYS A 544 14.38 5.18 31.66
CA LYS A 544 13.93 6.32 32.49
C LYS A 544 12.43 6.57 32.34
N ASP A 545 11.95 6.53 31.10
CA ASP A 545 10.56 6.86 30.76
C ASP A 545 9.74 5.65 30.32
N LEU A 546 10.35 4.48 30.11
CA LEU A 546 9.62 3.26 29.75
C LEU A 546 8.83 2.72 30.95
N ASP A 547 7.55 2.35 30.77
CA ASP A 547 6.76 1.73 31.86
C ASP A 547 6.73 0.20 31.79
N TYR A 548 6.71 -0.36 30.59
CA TYR A 548 6.67 -1.81 30.41
C TYR A 548 7.18 -2.22 29.03
N PHE A 549 7.53 -3.50 28.90
CA PHE A 549 7.61 -4.13 27.58
C PHE A 549 6.83 -5.43 27.56
N VAL A 550 6.33 -5.75 26.38
CA VAL A 550 5.74 -7.03 26.03
C VAL A 550 6.76 -7.79 25.21
N TYR A 551 7.06 -9.03 25.59
CA TYR A 551 7.86 -9.89 24.74
C TYR A 551 7.19 -11.25 24.51
N ILE A 552 7.18 -11.67 23.25
CA ILE A 552 6.75 -13.00 22.84
C ILE A 552 7.98 -13.91 22.83
N THR A 553 7.89 -15.10 23.40
CA THR A 553 9.00 -16.05 23.49
C THR A 553 9.46 -16.49 22.10
N SER A 554 10.72 -16.91 22.00
CA SER A 554 11.34 -17.31 20.71
C SER A 554 10.67 -18.52 20.05
N ASP A 555 9.97 -19.36 20.84
CA ASP A 555 9.15 -20.47 20.36
C ASP A 555 7.73 -20.06 19.92
N ARG A 556 7.37 -18.78 20.14
CA ARG A 556 6.10 -18.14 19.82
C ARG A 556 4.90 -18.67 20.60
N LYS A 557 5.13 -19.38 21.70
CA LYS A 557 4.06 -20.02 22.48
C LYS A 557 3.56 -19.18 23.63
N GLN A 558 4.41 -18.32 24.19
CA GLN A 558 4.12 -17.55 25.38
C GLN A 558 4.43 -16.08 25.15
N TRP A 559 3.71 -15.22 25.83
CA TRP A 559 4.04 -13.81 25.97
C TRP A 559 4.25 -13.49 27.44
N ASN A 560 5.05 -12.46 27.70
CA ASN A 560 5.37 -11.99 29.04
C ASN A 560 5.39 -10.47 29.05
N ILE A 561 5.03 -9.90 30.19
CA ILE A 561 5.14 -8.48 30.49
C ILE A 561 6.24 -8.32 31.52
N TRP A 562 7.07 -7.32 31.29
CA TRP A 562 7.94 -6.78 32.32
C TRP A 562 7.60 -5.31 32.52
N LYS A 563 7.74 -4.81 33.74
CA LYS A 563 7.39 -3.45 34.12
C LYS A 563 8.53 -2.75 34.83
N THR A 564 8.66 -1.45 34.60
CA THR A 564 9.44 -0.57 35.48
C THR A 564 8.54 -0.13 36.64
N GLY A 565 9.12 -0.05 37.84
CA GLY A 565 8.42 0.45 39.02
C GLY A 565 7.34 -0.47 39.62
N SER A 566 6.55 0.10 40.53
CA SER A 566 5.55 -0.60 41.35
C SER A 566 4.12 -0.53 40.82
N ASP A 567 3.87 0.25 39.77
CA ASP A 567 2.52 0.45 39.25
C ASP A 567 1.93 -0.87 38.73
N ASN A 568 0.73 -1.22 39.20
CA ASN A 568 0.06 -2.46 38.84
C ASN A 568 -1.03 -2.22 37.80
N ILE A 569 -0.62 -1.87 36.58
CA ILE A 569 -1.54 -1.64 35.45
C ILE A 569 -1.95 -2.94 34.74
N PHE A 570 -1.23 -4.04 34.95
CA PHE A 570 -1.54 -5.37 34.44
C PHE A 570 -1.89 -6.33 35.59
N SER A 571 -2.96 -7.09 35.44
CA SER A 571 -3.35 -8.18 36.34
C SER A 571 -2.78 -9.53 35.89
N ILE A 572 -2.49 -9.67 34.59
CA ILE A 572 -1.95 -10.87 33.96
C ILE A 572 -0.61 -10.51 33.33
N MET A 573 0.47 -11.08 33.87
CA MET A 573 1.85 -10.77 33.48
C MET A 573 2.45 -11.74 32.45
N SER A 574 1.81 -12.89 32.21
CA SER A 574 2.23 -13.86 31.20
C SER A 574 1.05 -14.70 30.74
N GLY A 575 1.14 -15.30 29.57
CA GLY A 575 0.12 -16.20 29.06
C GLY A 575 0.46 -16.76 27.69
N GLU A 576 -0.46 -17.57 27.15
CA GLU A 576 -0.26 -18.24 25.88
C GLU A 576 -0.53 -17.29 24.70
N VAL A 577 0.25 -17.47 23.64
CA VAL A 577 0.02 -16.84 22.34
C VAL A 577 -1.08 -17.62 21.62
N SER A 578 -2.13 -16.91 21.24
CA SER A 578 -3.19 -17.40 20.37
C SER A 578 -3.25 -16.52 19.13
N ILE A 579 -2.80 -17.06 18.00
CA ILE A 579 -2.92 -16.44 16.68
C ILE A 579 -3.55 -17.44 15.69
N PRO A 580 -4.26 -16.96 14.66
CA PRO A 580 -4.77 -17.82 13.60
C PRO A 580 -3.65 -18.64 12.93
N GLU A 581 -3.97 -19.87 12.52
CA GLU A 581 -3.06 -20.67 11.70
C GLU A 581 -2.80 -19.93 10.38
N SER A 582 -1.53 -19.64 10.11
CA SER A 582 -1.11 -18.89 8.94
C SER A 582 0.19 -19.44 8.33
N TYR A 583 0.41 -19.12 7.07
CA TYR A 583 1.50 -19.64 6.25
C TYR A 583 2.36 -18.50 5.72
N ASP A 584 3.67 -18.76 5.60
CA ASP A 584 4.59 -17.90 4.87
C ASP A 584 4.76 -18.37 3.44
N LEU A 585 5.09 -17.42 2.55
CA LEU A 585 5.59 -17.72 1.22
C LEU A 585 7.00 -18.35 1.27
N ALA A 586 7.17 -19.45 0.56
CA ALA A 586 8.47 -20.08 0.34
C ALA A 586 9.12 -19.51 -0.93
N LEU A 587 10.40 -19.13 -0.84
CA LEU A 587 11.18 -18.67 -1.98
C LEU A 587 11.25 -19.77 -3.03
N GLN A 588 11.05 -19.41 -4.30
CA GLN A 588 11.22 -20.33 -5.40
C GLN A 588 12.71 -20.57 -5.62
N ASN A 589 13.15 -21.83 -5.60
CA ASN A 589 14.52 -22.24 -5.93
C ASN A 589 14.78 -22.14 -7.45
N ASN A 590 14.47 -21.01 -8.06
CA ASN A 590 14.79 -20.74 -9.46
C ASN A 590 16.07 -19.93 -9.54
N SER A 591 17.14 -20.54 -10.07
CA SER A 591 18.49 -19.96 -10.22
C SER A 591 18.53 -18.68 -11.08
N SER A 592 17.44 -18.31 -11.74
CA SER A 592 17.27 -17.07 -12.50
C SER A 592 16.83 -15.87 -11.67
N SER A 593 16.20 -16.06 -10.50
CA SER A 593 15.73 -14.94 -9.65
C SER A 593 16.83 -14.30 -8.81
N ALA A 594 17.92 -15.04 -8.53
CA ALA A 594 19.04 -14.58 -7.71
C ALA A 594 19.85 -13.43 -8.34
N LYS A 595 19.66 -13.14 -9.63
CA LYS A 595 20.30 -12.00 -10.33
C LYS A 595 19.45 -10.72 -10.34
N LEU A 596 18.17 -10.78 -9.94
CA LEU A 596 17.23 -9.66 -10.02
C LEU A 596 17.13 -8.83 -8.73
N THR A 597 17.85 -9.21 -7.68
CA THR A 597 17.80 -8.54 -6.36
C THR A 597 18.72 -7.32 -6.24
N ASN A 598 19.48 -6.94 -7.28
CA ASN A 598 20.48 -5.87 -7.20
C ASN A 598 19.93 -4.43 -7.39
N PHE A 599 18.61 -4.24 -7.42
CA PHE A 599 17.97 -2.93 -7.63
C PHE A 599 16.82 -2.61 -6.64
N MET A 600 16.68 -3.40 -5.58
CA MET A 600 15.90 -3.02 -4.39
C MET A 600 16.87 -2.53 -3.33
#